data_AF-A0A414UW43-F1
#
_entry.id   AF-A0A414UW43-F1
#
_cell.length_a   1.000
_cell.length_b   1.000
_cell.length_c   1.000
_cell.angle_alpha   90.00
_cell.angle_beta   90.00
_cell.angle_gamma   90.00
#
_symmetry.space_group_name_H-M   'P 1'
#
loop_
_entity.id
_entity.type
_entity.pdbx_description
1 polymer ?
#
loop_
_entity_poly.entity_id
_entity_poly.type
_entity_poly.pdbx_seq_one_letter_code
_entity_poly.pdbx_strand_id
1 'polypeptide(L)' 'MPSAKEIGKRLLELRGDKAREEVANAAGTSVSAISMYENGERVPRDAIKIKLAAFYKKSVQEIFFD' A
#
# COMPACT_ATOMS: atom_id res chain seq x y z
N MET A 1 -9.74 13.70 -2.70
CA MET A 1 -9.23 12.47 -2.05
C MET A 1 -9.46 11.33 -3.01
N PRO A 2 -8.42 10.57 -3.38
CA PRO A 2 -8.55 9.42 -4.26
C PRO A 2 -9.45 8.35 -3.64
N SER A 3 -10.17 7.62 -4.48
CA SER A 3 -10.92 6.44 -4.09
C SER A 3 -9.99 5.32 -3.62
N ALA A 4 -10.52 4.39 -2.83
CA ALA A 4 -9.76 3.22 -2.40
C ALA A 4 -9.21 2.40 -3.58
N LYS A 5 -9.91 2.38 -4.72
CA LYS A 5 -9.45 1.74 -5.96
C LYS A 5 -8.25 2.45 -6.59
N GLU A 6 -8.24 3.78 -6.59
CA GLU A 6 -7.09 4.55 -7.11
C GLU A 6 -5.85 4.34 -6.24
N ILE A 7 -6.02 4.35 -4.91
CA ILE A 7 -4.95 4.01 -3.96
C ILE A 7 -4.44 2.59 -4.21
N GLY A 8 -5.34 1.63 -4.36
CA GLY A 8 -4.98 0.23 -4.62
C GLY A 8 -4.18 0.05 -5.91
N LYS A 9 -4.59 0.72 -6.99
CA LYS A 9 -3.84 0.74 -8.25
C LYS A 9 -2.44 1.31 -8.07
N ARG A 10 -2.27 2.41 -7.32
CA ARG A 10 -0.94 2.97 -7.02
C ARG A 10 -0.08 2.03 -6.22
N LEU A 11 -0.64 1.36 -5.21
CA LEU A 11 0.09 0.35 -4.44
C LEU A 11 0.53 -0.82 -5.32
N LEU A 12 -0.32 -1.24 -6.26
CA LEU A 12 0.01 -2.28 -7.24
C LEU A 12 1.15 -1.84 -8.17
N GLU A 13 1.10 -0.60 -8.67
CA GLU A 13 2.15 -0.01 -9.50
C GLU A 13 3.48 0.14 -8.74
N LEU A 14 3.43 0.61 -7.48
CA LEU A 14 4.61 0.74 -6.62
C LEU A 14 5.21 -0.61 -6.25
N ARG A 15 4.39 -1.66 -6.07
CA ARG A 15 4.88 -3.02 -5.83
C ARG A 15 5.62 -3.56 -7.05
N GLY A 16 5.09 -3.32 -8.26
CA GLY A 16 5.64 -3.87 -9.49
C GLY A 16 5.81 -5.39 -9.38
N ASP A 17 7.02 -5.87 -9.64
CA ASP A 17 7.36 -7.30 -9.62
C ASP A 17 7.66 -7.86 -8.23
N LYS A 18 7.64 -7.03 -7.18
CA LYS A 18 7.90 -7.50 -5.81
C LYS A 18 6.80 -8.45 -5.35
N ALA A 19 7.18 -9.46 -4.60
CA ALA A 19 6.21 -10.36 -3.98
C ALA A 19 5.38 -9.60 -2.94
N ARG A 20 4.08 -9.90 -2.86
CA ARG A 20 3.21 -9.33 -1.82
C ARG A 20 3.68 -9.67 -0.41
N GLU A 21 4.35 -10.82 -0.25
CA GLU A 21 4.96 -11.25 1.00
C GLU A 21 6.08 -10.33 1.47
N GLU A 22 6.93 -9.84 0.55
CA GLU A 22 7.99 -8.87 0.86
C GLU A 22 7.38 -7.57 1.40
N VAL A 23 6.35 -7.05 0.72
CA VAL A 23 5.63 -5.84 1.13
C VAL A 23 4.92 -6.04 2.46
N ALA A 24 4.28 -7.19 2.65
CA ALA A 24 3.57 -7.54 3.88
C ALA A 24 4.51 -7.57 5.08
N ASN A 25 5.67 -8.22 4.93
CA ASN A 25 6.71 -8.29 5.95
C ASN A 25 7.27 -6.90 6.29
N ALA A 26 7.59 -6.08 5.28
CA ALA A 26 8.08 -4.71 5.49
C ALA A 26 7.03 -3.82 6.16
N ALA A 27 5.76 -3.95 5.78
CA ALA A 27 4.65 -3.21 6.37
C ALA A 27 4.21 -3.77 7.73
N GLY A 28 4.70 -4.94 8.15
CA GLY A 28 4.25 -5.64 9.35
C GLY A 28 2.76 -5.95 9.32
N THR A 29 2.27 -6.47 8.19
CA THR A 29 0.88 -6.87 7.97
C THR A 29 0.84 -8.22 7.23
N SER A 30 -0.36 -8.74 6.94
CA SER A 30 -0.52 -10.01 6.22
C SER A 30 -0.51 -9.82 4.70
N VAL A 31 -0.16 -10.87 3.96
CA VAL A 31 -0.27 -10.90 2.48
C VAL A 31 -1.70 -10.61 2.03
N SER A 32 -2.70 -11.14 2.75
CA SER A 32 -4.11 -10.85 2.49
C SER A 32 -4.45 -9.38 2.66
N ALA A 33 -3.88 -8.69 3.66
CA ALA A 33 -4.07 -7.27 3.85
C ALA A 33 -3.51 -6.46 2.67
N ILE A 34 -2.30 -6.79 2.20
CA ILE A 34 -1.72 -6.18 0.99
C ILE A 34 -2.62 -6.40 -0.23
N SER A 35 -3.14 -7.62 -0.43
CA SER A 35 -4.08 -7.90 -1.51
C SER A 35 -5.35 -7.05 -1.42
N MET A 36 -5.94 -6.91 -0.23
CA MET A 36 -7.13 -6.07 -0.03
C MET A 36 -6.84 -4.58 -0.32
N TYR A 37 -5.64 -4.12 0.02
CA TYR A 37 -5.22 -2.74 -0.26
C TYR A 37 -5.05 -2.51 -1.76
N GLU A 38 -4.35 -3.41 -2.46
CA GLU A 38 -4.15 -3.34 -3.91
C GLU A 38 -5.46 -3.42 -4.71
N ASN A 39 -6.42 -4.20 -4.22
CA ASN A 39 -7.75 -4.29 -4.83
C ASN A 39 -8.67 -3.11 -4.48
N GLY A 40 -8.26 -2.24 -3.55
CA GLY A 40 -9.06 -1.12 -3.08
C GLY A 40 -10.28 -1.53 -2.23
N GLU A 41 -10.29 -2.75 -1.70
CA GLU A 41 -11.35 -3.25 -0.80
C GLU A 41 -11.21 -2.67 0.61
N ARG A 42 -9.98 -2.28 0.98
CA ARG A 42 -9.67 -1.70 2.28
C ARG A 42 -8.60 -0.63 2.16
N VAL A 43 -8.69 0.42 2.97
CA VAL A 43 -7.63 1.43 3.10
C VAL A 43 -6.72 1.06 4.27
N PRO A 44 -5.37 1.12 4.12
CA PRO A 44 -4.45 0.86 5.23
C PRO A 44 -4.66 1.84 6.40
N ARG A 45 -4.41 1.37 7.63
CA ARG A 45 -4.34 2.26 8.81
C ARG A 45 -3.08 3.12 8.74
N ASP A 46 -3.06 4.26 9.43
CA ASP A 46 -1.94 5.22 9.33
C ASP A 46 -0.58 4.63 9.69
N ALA A 47 -0.50 3.75 10.70
CA ALA A 47 0.73 3.02 11.01
C ALA A 47 1.26 2.18 9.83
N ILE A 48 0.36 1.60 9.03
CA ILE A 48 0.71 0.83 7.83
C ILE A 48 1.06 1.78 6.67
N LYS A 49 0.33 2.90 6.52
CA LYS A 49 0.65 3.92 5.51
C LYS A 49 2.07 4.44 5.67
N ILE A 50 2.50 4.72 6.90
CA ILE A 50 3.87 5.18 7.21
C ILE A 50 4.90 4.14 6.80
N LYS A 51 4.66 2.85 7.10
CA LYS A 51 5.59 1.77 6.73
C LYS A 51 5.64 1.54 5.21
N LEU A 52 4.51 1.58 4.53
CA LEU A 52 4.45 1.47 3.07
C LEU A 52 5.17 2.65 2.40
N ALA A 53 4.95 3.87 2.90
CA ALA A 53 5.65 5.07 2.46
C ALA A 53 7.17 4.93 2.62
N ALA A 54 7.64 4.48 3.78
CA ALA A 54 9.06 4.21 4.02
C ALA A 54 9.62 3.12 3.09
N PHE A 55 8.88 2.02 2.90
CA PHE A 55 9.28 0.92 2.03
C PHE A 55 9.43 1.35 0.56
N TYR A 56 8.47 2.12 0.04
CA TYR A 56 8.49 2.62 -1.33
C TYR A 56 9.31 3.90 -1.52
N LYS A 57 9.94 4.43 -0.46
CA LYS A 57 10.68 5.70 -0.46
C LYS A 57 9.84 6.86 -1.01
N LYS A 58 8.58 6.90 -0.60
CA LYS A 58 7.56 7.88 -1.02
C LYS A 58 6.92 8.49 0.21
N SER A 59 6.29 9.65 0.07
CA SER A 59 5.51 10.23 1.17
C SER A 59 4.14 9.55 1.29
N VAL A 60 3.55 9.61 2.50
CA VAL A 60 2.17 9.17 2.71
C VAL A 60 1.20 9.96 1.84
N GLN A 61 1.48 11.25 1.63
CA GLN A 61 0.70 12.15 0.77
C GLN A 61 0.64 11.64 -0.67
N GLU A 62 1.81 11.37 -1.28
CA GLU A 62 1.91 10.88 -2.67
C GLU A 62 1.18 9.54 -2.89
N ILE A 63 1.19 8.66 -1.89
CA ILE A 63 0.58 7.32 -2.05
C ILE A 63 -0.94 7.39 -1.83
N PHE A 64 -1.39 8.10 -0.79
CA PHE A 64 -2.75 7.94 -0.27
C PHE A 64 -3.67 9.16 -0.49
N PHE A 65 -3.13 10.32 -0.88
CA PHE A 65 -3.89 11.56 -0.86
C PHE A 65 -3.82 12.40 -2.15
N ASP A 66 -2.69 12.39 -2.87
CA ASP A 66 -2.52 13.03 -4.18
C ASP A 66 -2.98 12.10 -5.29
#